data_AF-A0A352AX14-F1
#
_entry.id   AF-A0A352AX14-F1
#
_cell.length_a   1.000
_cell.length_b   1.000
_cell.length_c   1.000
_cell.angle_alpha   90.00
_cell.angle_beta   90.00
_cell.angle_gamma   90.00
#
_symmetry.space_group_name_H-M   'P 1'
#
loop_
_entity.id
_entity.type
_entity.pdbx_description
1 polymer ?
#
loop_
_entity_poly.entity_id
_entity_poly.type
_entity_poly.pdbx_seq_one_letter_code
_entity_poly.pdbx_strand_id
1 'polypeptide(L)' 'MNTLTVQGMHCDACKKIIRMELDDAGLAEQIVDIELLPDERGCITLQESTSPETKDHITTVVNAIEGYSVV' A
#
# COMPACT_ATOMS: atom_id res chain seq x y z
N MET A 1 13.44 -5.68 6.08
CA MET A 1 12.07 -5.81 5.53
C MET A 1 11.28 -4.56 5.87
N ASN A 2 10.88 -3.79 4.85
CA ASN A 2 10.10 -2.58 5.01
C ASN A 2 8.70 -2.84 4.45
N THR A 3 7.71 -3.02 5.31
CA THR A 3 6.33 -3.34 4.93
C THR A 3 5.36 -2.34 5.55
N LEU A 4 4.16 -2.27 4.95
CA LEU A 4 3.00 -1.55 5.47
C LEU A 4 1.80 -2.50 5.50
N THR A 5 1.06 -2.51 6.60
CA THR A 5 -0.20 -3.25 6.69
C THR A 5 -1.33 -2.31 6.37
N VAL A 6 -2.25 -2.73 5.51
CA VAL A 6 -3.42 -1.96 5.10
C VAL A 6 -4.67 -2.72 5.49
N GLN A 7 -5.60 -2.07 6.17
CA GLN A 7 -6.94 -2.57 6.45
C GLN A 7 -7.91 -2.12 5.35
N GLY A 8 -8.97 -2.90 5.10
CA GLY A 8 -9.97 -2.66 4.04
C GLY A 8 -9.74 -3.48 2.76
N MET A 9 -8.66 -4.27 2.71
CA MET A 9 -8.32 -5.10 1.54
C MET A 9 -8.92 -6.49 1.65
N HIS A 10 -9.95 -6.79 0.85
CA HIS A 10 -10.65 -8.08 0.91
C HIS A 10 -10.59 -8.92 -0.38
N CYS A 11 -10.03 -8.37 -1.47
CA CYS A 11 -9.93 -9.09 -2.75
C CYS A 11 -8.81 -8.55 -3.67
N ASP A 12 -8.53 -9.24 -4.77
CA ASP A 12 -7.52 -8.80 -5.75
C ASP A 12 -7.85 -7.46 -6.42
N ALA A 13 -9.12 -7.03 -6.43
CA ALA A 13 -9.47 -5.69 -6.89
C ALA A 13 -8.89 -4.60 -5.96
N CYS A 14 -8.86 -4.84 -4.64
CA CYS A 14 -8.24 -3.94 -3.66
C CYS A 14 -6.75 -3.74 -3.96
N LYS A 15 -6.03 -4.81 -4.34
CA LYS A 15 -4.63 -4.72 -4.77
C LYS A 15 -4.47 -3.80 -5.97
N LYS A 16 -5.36 -3.94 -6.97
CA LYS A 16 -5.32 -3.11 -8.19
C LYS A 16 -5.60 -1.65 -7.89
N ILE A 17 -6.57 -1.36 -7.02
CA ILE A 17 -6.90 0.02 -6.60
C ILE A 17 -5.68 0.66 -5.94
N ILE A 18 -5.12 0.04 -4.90
CA ILE A 18 -3.94 0.56 -4.21
C ILE A 18 -2.79 0.76 -5.19
N ARG A 19 -2.55 -0.20 -6.08
CA ARG A 19 -1.45 -0.10 -7.04
C ARG A 19 -1.67 1.02 -8.04
N MET A 20 -2.90 1.29 -8.46
CA MET A 20 -3.26 2.40 -9.34
C MET A 20 -3.05 3.75 -8.65
N GLU A 21 -3.56 3.92 -7.43
CA GLU A 21 -3.41 5.18 -6.67
C GLU A 21 -1.94 5.48 -6.36
N LEU A 22 -1.14 4.45 -6.06
CA LEU A 22 0.30 4.61 -5.85
C LEU A 22 1.05 4.89 -7.15
N ASP A 23 0.61 4.36 -8.29
CA ASP A 23 1.20 4.66 -9.60
C ASP A 23 0.90 6.09 -10.03
N ASP A 24 -0.34 6.56 -9.86
CA ASP A 24 -0.75 7.94 -10.11
C ASP A 24 0.02 8.94 -9.22
N ALA A 25 0.40 8.53 -8.01
CA ALA A 25 1.27 9.30 -7.12
C ALA A 25 2.78 9.20 -7.46
N GLY A 26 3.17 8.42 -8.47
CA GLY A 26 4.57 8.21 -8.86
C GLY A 26 5.37 7.32 -7.90
N LEU A 27 4.68 6.47 -7.13
CA LEU A 27 5.27 5.62 -6.07
C LEU A 27 5.34 4.14 -6.47
N ALA A 28 4.87 3.77 -7.66
CA ALA A 28 4.84 2.36 -8.11
C ALA A 28 6.21 1.67 -8.05
N GLU A 29 7.30 2.38 -8.34
CA GLU A 29 8.66 1.82 -8.29
C GLU A 29 9.07 1.41 -6.87
N GLN A 30 8.48 2.01 -5.84
CA GLN A 30 8.79 1.73 -4.43
C GLN A 30 8.12 0.44 -3.93
N ILE A 31 7.17 -0.11 -4.70
CA ILE A 31 6.38 -1.28 -4.30
C ILE A 31 6.96 -2.55 -4.92
N VAL A 32 7.44 -3.45 -4.06
CA VAL A 32 7.93 -4.77 -4.45
C VAL A 32 6.76 -5.72 -4.68
N ASP A 33 5.84 -5.80 -3.71
CA ASP A 33 4.69 -6.71 -3.79
C ASP A 33 3.50 -6.22 -2.95
N ILE A 34 2.31 -6.72 -3.28
CA ILE A 34 1.08 -6.49 -2.51
C ILE A 34 0.34 -7.82 -2.29
N GLU A 35 0.30 -8.27 -1.05
CA GLU A 35 -0.33 -9.52 -0.65
C GLU A 35 -1.66 -9.26 0.08
N LEU A 36 -2.62 -10.18 -0.04
CA LEU A 36 -3.82 -10.18 0.79
C LEU A 36 -3.55 -11.01 2.03
N LEU A 37 -3.89 -10.44 3.17
CA LEU A 37 -3.87 -11.08 4.47
C LEU A 37 -5.31 -11.42 4.89
N PRO A 38 -5.49 -12.34 5.86
CA PRO A 38 -6.77 -12.56 6.50
C PRO A 38 -7.31 -11.29 7.18
N ASP A 39 -8.62 -11.30 7.47
CA ASP A 39 -9.32 -10.23 8.20
C ASP A 39 -9.35 -8.88 7.47
N GLU A 40 -9.58 -8.91 6.15
CA GLU A 40 -9.69 -7.70 5.32
C GLU A 40 -8.43 -6.82 5.38
N ARG A 41 -7.27 -7.47 5.38
CA ARG A 41 -5.97 -6.80 5.40
C ARG A 41 -5.15 -7.10 4.17
N GLY A 42 -4.17 -6.25 3.90
CA GLY A 42 -3.10 -6.56 2.96
C GLY A 42 -1.77 -6.06 3.45
N CYS A 43 -0.72 -6.60 2.85
CA CYS A 43 0.65 -6.27 3.14
C CYS A 43 1.27 -5.67 1.87
N ILE A 44 1.71 -4.43 1.97
CA ILE A 44 2.50 -3.78 0.92
C ILE A 44 3.97 -3.95 1.29
N THR A 45 4.72 -4.65 0.46
CA THR A 45 6.17 -4.77 0.60
C THR A 45 6.84 -3.65 -0.18
N LEU A 46 7.64 -2.85 0.51
CA LEU A 46 8.37 -1.72 -0.07
C LEU A 46 9.82 -2.11 -0.38
N GLN A 47 10.46 -1.37 -1.29
CA GLN A 47 11.91 -1.50 -1.51
C GLN A 47 12.67 -1.20 -0.21
N GLU A 48 13.79 -1.88 0.02
CA GLU A 48 14.62 -1.63 1.22
C GLU A 48 15.21 -0.21 1.24
N SER A 49 15.41 0.40 0.07
CA SER A 49 15.88 1.77 -0.11
C SER A 49 14.78 2.84 0.07
N THR A 50 13.54 2.45 0.35
CA THR A 50 12.43 3.40 0.49
C THR A 50 12.68 4.32 1.68
N SER A 51 12.72 5.64 1.43
CA SER A 51 12.95 6.63 2.48
C SER A 51 11.72 6.78 3.40
N PRO A 52 11.91 7.30 4.64
CA PRO A 52 10.79 7.58 5.54
C PRO A 52 9.75 8.54 4.93
N GLU A 53 10.20 9.59 4.23
CA GLU A 53 9.32 10.55 3.56
C GLU A 53 8.45 9.88 2.48
N THR A 54 9.05 8.95 1.72
CA THR A 54 8.33 8.15 0.72
C THR A 54 7.31 7.24 1.39
N LYS A 55 7.66 6.62 2.51
CA LYS A 55 6.77 5.77 3.30
C LYS A 55 5.57 6.56 3.87
N ASP A 56 5.80 7.77 4.35
CA ASP A 56 4.75 8.67 4.82
C ASP A 56 3.84 9.12 3.67
N HIS A 57 4.41 9.34 2.49
CA HIS A 57 3.63 9.67 1.29
C HIS A 57 2.75 8.49 0.85
N ILE A 58 3.31 7.26 0.78
CA ILE A 58 2.56 6.03 0.50
C ILE A 58 1.41 5.87 1.51
N THR A 59 1.69 6.10 2.79
CA THR A 59 0.69 6.00 3.86
C THR A 59 -0.44 7.01 3.66
N THR A 60 -0.10 8.24 3.28
CA THR A 60 -1.08 9.30 3.00
C THR A 60 -1.96 8.96 1.80
N VAL A 61 -1.38 8.45 0.71
CA VAL A 61 -2.12 8.02 -0.48
C VAL A 61 -3.07 6.89 -0.15
N VAL A 62 -2.60 5.84 0.55
CA VAL A 62 -3.44 4.70 0.92
C VAL A 62 -4.58 5.11 1.86
N ASN A 63 -4.32 5.98 2.85
CA ASN A 63 -5.33 6.49 3.76
C ASN A 63 -6.35 7.44 3.10
N ALA A 64 -6.05 7.97 1.92
CA ALA A 64 -6.98 8.80 1.15
C ALA A 64 -8.02 7.94 0.39
N ILE A 65 -7.77 6.64 0.22
CA ILE A 65 -8.70 5.72 -0.44
C ILE A 65 -9.83 5.40 0.54
N GLU A 66 -11.07 5.66 0.14
CA GLU A 66 -12.24 5.43 0.99
C GLU A 66 -12.33 3.95 1.42
N GLY A 67 -12.35 3.72 2.74
CA GLY A 67 -12.42 2.39 3.33
C GLY A 67 -11.07 1.72 3.60
N TYR A 68 -9.95 2.38 3.33
CA TYR A 68 -8.60 1.84 3.56
C TYR A 68 -7.87 2.61 4.66
N SER A 69 -7.06 1.91 5.43
CA SER A 69 -6.20 2.53 6.44
C SER A 69 -4.90 1.75 6.66
N VAL A 70 -3.78 2.45 6.78
CA VAL A 70 -2.51 1.86 7.17
C VAL A 70 -2.44 1.71 8.69
N VAL A 71 -2.04 0.53 9.16
CA VAL A 71 -1.97 0.15 10.59
C VAL A 71 -0.62 -0.42 11.00
#